data_AF-A0A7K0WMX2-F1
#
_entry.id   AF-A0A7K0WMX2-F1
#
_cell.length_a   1.000
_cell.length_b   1.000
_cell.length_c   1.000
_cell.angle_alpha   90.00
_cell.angle_beta   90.00
_cell.angle_gamma   90.00
#
_symmetry.space_group_name_H-M   'P 1'
#
loop_
_entity.id
_entity.type
_entity.pdbx_description
1 polymer ?
#
loop_
_entity_poly.entity_id
_entity_poly.type
_entity_poly.pdbx_seq_one_letter_code
_entity_poly.pdbx_strand_id
1 'polypeptide(L)'
;MSPRSAMSVGAFLVWTIFVWGIVRVRNIMGDADLSTPERTWPLILAATLWVPAAVLLVTLLVTLLRKRPFAQAATIGVAVLGVWTTLVWIVRAFDIALVSNRELPFIAVHLVLAVISVALAVIAARSLRPELQSNVL
;
A
#
# COMPACT_ATOMS: atom_id res chain seq x y z
N MET A 1 13.28 16.57 -2.32
CA MET A 1 11.98 16.20 -1.74
C MET A 1 11.75 17.02 -0.48
N SER A 2 10.54 17.59 -0.33
CA SER A 2 10.19 18.33 0.89
C SER A 2 9.99 17.37 2.09
N PRO A 3 10.23 17.80 3.34
CA PRO A 3 9.96 16.96 4.52
C PRO A 3 8.52 16.46 4.58
N ARG A 4 7.55 17.28 4.15
CA ARG A 4 6.13 16.91 4.11
C ARG A 4 5.85 15.82 3.07
N SER A 5 6.48 15.89 1.89
CA SER A 5 6.36 14.86 0.85
C SER A 5 6.98 13.55 1.33
N ALA A 6 8.17 13.60 1.92
CA ALA A 6 8.84 12.42 2.49
C ALA A 6 8.00 11.74 3.58
N MET A 7 7.42 12.53 4.50
CA MET A 7 6.54 12.01 5.55
C MET A 7 5.26 11.39 4.98
N SER A 8 4.63 12.03 3.99
CA SER A 8 3.41 11.53 3.35
C SER A 8 3.64 10.21 2.61
N VAL A 9 4.73 10.14 1.82
CA VAL A 9 5.13 8.92 1.11
C VAL A 9 5.51 7.83 2.11
N GLY A 10 6.34 8.15 3.10
CA GLY A 10 6.74 7.21 4.15
C GLY A 10 5.55 6.62 4.90
N ALA A 11 4.58 7.45 5.29
CA ALA A 11 3.36 7.01 5.97
C ALA A 11 2.56 6.03 5.11
N PHE A 12 2.37 6.33 3.82
CA PHE A 12 1.68 5.44 2.89
C PHE A 12 2.40 4.08 2.73
N LEU A 13 3.72 4.10 2.56
CA LEU A 13 4.51 2.88 2.36
C LEU A 13 4.54 2.01 3.62
N VAL A 14 4.79 2.60 4.78
CA VAL A 14 4.80 1.89 6.08
C VAL A 14 3.41 1.31 6.37
N TRP A 15 2.34 2.08 6.15
CA TRP A 15 0.97 1.60 6.33
C TRP A 15 0.67 0.41 5.41
N THR A 16 1.08 0.48 4.15
CA THR A 16 0.88 -0.61 3.18
C THR A 16 1.61 -1.88 3.61
N ILE A 17 2.85 -1.78 4.09
CA ILE A 17 3.61 -2.91 4.63
C ILE A 17 2.93 -3.49 5.88
N PHE A 18 2.45 -2.63 6.79
CA PHE A 18 1.76 -3.07 7.99
C PHE A 18 0.49 -3.88 7.66
N VAL A 19 -0.39 -3.34 6.82
CA VAL A 19 -1.66 -3.99 6.47
C VAL A 19 -1.42 -5.29 5.70
N TRP A 20 -0.59 -5.25 4.66
CA TRP A 20 -0.48 -6.35 3.69
C TRP A 20 0.67 -7.31 3.99
N GLY A 21 1.78 -6.82 4.53
CA GLY A 21 2.95 -7.64 4.86
C GLY A 21 2.88 -8.24 6.26
N ILE A 22 2.43 -7.49 7.26
CA ILE A 22 2.39 -7.97 8.66
C ILE A 22 1.03 -8.60 8.96
N VAL A 23 -0.04 -7.79 8.96
CA VAL A 23 -1.37 -8.23 9.40
C VAL A 23 -1.92 -9.31 8.48
N ARG A 24 -1.94 -9.06 7.16
CA ARG A 24 -2.54 -10.01 6.21
C ARG A 24 -1.78 -11.34 6.13
N VAL A 25 -0.45 -11.32 6.08
CA VAL A 25 0.35 -12.55 6.06
C VAL A 25 0.13 -13.34 7.36
N ARG A 26 0.18 -12.67 8.53
CA ARG A 26 -0.08 -13.35 9.80
C ARG A 26 -1.46 -13.99 9.83
N ASN A 27 -2.50 -13.30 9.32
CA ASN A 27 -3.84 -13.85 9.25
C ASN A 27 -3.93 -15.08 8.33
N ILE A 28 -3.28 -15.06 7.16
CA ILE A 28 -3.27 -16.23 6.25
C ILE A 28 -2.51 -17.41 6.86
N MET A 29 -1.38 -17.15 7.53
CA MET A 29 -0.55 -18.20 8.11
C MET A 29 -1.17 -18.83 9.36
N GLY A 30 -1.93 -18.05 10.13
CA GLY A 30 -2.65 -18.51 11.33
C GLY A 30 -4.00 -19.15 11.03
N ASP A 31 -4.45 -19.17 9.78
CA ASP A 31 -5.72 -19.78 9.38
C ASP A 31 -5.54 -21.29 9.18
N ALA A 32 -6.02 -22.07 10.15
CA ALA A 32 -5.91 -23.53 10.17
C ALA A 32 -6.77 -24.21 9.09
N ASP A 33 -7.79 -23.51 8.58
CA ASP A 33 -8.73 -24.05 7.61
C ASP A 33 -8.20 -23.95 6.17
N LEU A 34 -7.16 -23.14 5.93
CA LEU A 34 -6.53 -23.00 4.62
C LEU A 34 -5.41 -24.04 4.42
N SER A 35 -5.57 -24.90 3.42
CA SER A 35 -4.48 -25.75 2.93
C SER A 35 -3.36 -24.93 2.26
N THR A 36 -2.15 -25.47 2.17
CA THR A 36 -0.99 -24.77 1.55
C THR A 36 -1.28 -24.22 0.15
N PRO A 37 -1.96 -24.95 -0.77
CA PRO A 37 -2.34 -24.39 -2.07
C PRO A 37 -3.29 -23.20 -1.96
N GLU A 38 -4.27 -23.24 -1.06
CA GLU A 38 -5.29 -22.19 -0.87
C GLU A 38 -4.70 -20.90 -0.29
N ARG A 39 -3.58 -21.00 0.44
CA ARG A 39 -2.83 -19.83 0.95
C ARG A 39 -2.07 -19.08 -0.15
N THR A 40 -1.76 -19.75 -1.26
CA THR A 40 -0.85 -19.21 -2.30
C THR A 40 -1.41 -17.93 -2.93
N TRP A 41 -2.67 -17.94 -3.37
CA TRP A 41 -3.26 -16.78 -4.05
C TRP A 41 -3.39 -15.55 -3.13
N PRO A 42 -3.91 -15.66 -1.88
CA PRO A 42 -3.91 -14.56 -0.93
C PRO A 42 -2.52 -13.99 -0.61
N LEU A 43 -1.49 -14.84 -0.54
CA LEU A 43 -0.11 -14.42 -0.30
C LEU A 43 0.48 -13.67 -1.50
N ILE A 44 0.26 -14.16 -2.72
CA ILE A 44 0.68 -13.47 -3.94
C ILE A 44 0.05 -12.08 -4.00
N LEU A 45 -1.27 -11.99 -3.81
CA LEU A 45 -1.97 -10.70 -3.80
C LEU A 45 -1.37 -9.75 -2.75
N ALA A 46 -1.13 -10.22 -1.54
CA ALA A 46 -0.49 -9.42 -0.49
C ALA A 46 0.92 -8.95 -0.92
N ALA A 47 1.72 -9.84 -1.51
CA ALA A 47 3.06 -9.54 -2.00
C ALA A 47 3.07 -8.46 -3.09
N THR A 48 2.05 -8.39 -3.96
CA THR A 48 1.93 -7.31 -4.96
C THR A 48 1.84 -5.90 -4.35
N LEU A 49 1.52 -5.79 -3.06
CA LEU A 49 1.40 -4.52 -2.34
C LEU A 49 2.59 -4.27 -1.42
N TRP A 50 2.91 -5.21 -0.52
CA TRP A 50 3.94 -4.95 0.49
C TRP A 50 5.37 -4.99 -0.07
N VAL A 51 5.65 -5.80 -1.11
CA VAL A 51 7.00 -5.88 -1.70
C VAL A 51 7.39 -4.58 -2.41
N PRO A 52 6.58 -4.01 -3.34
CA PRO A 52 6.90 -2.72 -3.93
C PRO A 52 6.95 -1.61 -2.88
N ALA A 53 6.08 -1.65 -1.85
CA ALA A 53 6.12 -0.69 -0.76
C ALA A 53 7.45 -0.71 0.00
N ALA A 54 7.97 -1.91 0.30
CA ALA A 54 9.26 -2.07 0.97
C ALA A 54 10.42 -1.56 0.10
N VAL A 55 10.44 -1.88 -1.20
CA VAL A 55 11.47 -1.40 -2.14
C VAL A 55 11.46 0.12 -2.25
N LEU A 56 10.28 0.73 -2.37
CA LEU A 56 10.13 2.19 -2.42
C LEU A 56 10.51 2.83 -1.08
N LEU A 57 10.23 2.18 0.06
CA LEU A 57 10.60 2.69 1.38
C LEU A 57 12.12 2.68 1.56
N VAL A 58 12.80 1.60 1.18
CA VAL A 58 14.26 1.54 1.17
C VAL A 58 14.84 2.62 0.26
N THR A 59 14.25 2.81 -0.93
CA THR A 59 14.68 3.86 -1.87
C THR A 59 14.52 5.25 -1.26
N LEU A 60 13.38 5.53 -0.61
CA LEU A 60 13.14 6.79 0.11
C LEU A 60 14.19 7.02 1.19
N LEU A 61 14.44 6.02 2.04
CA LEU A 61 15.43 6.12 3.12
C LEU A 61 16.84 6.37 2.58
N VAL A 62 17.27 5.63 1.55
CA VAL A 62 18.58 5.82 0.91
C VAL A 62 18.71 7.21 0.31
N THR A 63 17.67 7.70 -0.38
CA THR A 63 17.64 9.04 -0.97
C THR A 63 17.78 10.13 0.10
N LEU A 64 17.05 10.00 1.21
CA LEU A 64 17.12 10.95 2.34
C LEU A 64 18.50 10.94 3.01
N LEU A 65 19.04 9.77 3.30
CA LEU A 65 20.35 9.60 3.91
C LEU A 65 21.48 10.16 3.02
N ARG A 66 21.38 9.92 1.71
CA ARG A 66 22.37 10.41 0.73
C ARG A 66 22.13 11.85 0.26
N LYS A 67 21.08 12.52 0.76
CA LYS A 67 20.67 13.87 0.34
C LYS A 67 20.53 14.01 -1.19
N ARG A 68 20.06 12.96 -1.85
CA ARG A 68 19.87 12.91 -3.31
C ARG A 68 18.42 13.28 -3.68
N PRO A 69 18.13 13.63 -4.94
CA PRO A 69 16.75 13.74 -5.40
C PRO A 69 16.07 12.36 -5.39
N PHE A 70 14.76 12.35 -5.13
CA PHE A 70 13.94 11.15 -5.27
C PHE A 70 13.71 10.89 -6.76
N ALA A 71 14.10 9.72 -7.23
CA ALA A 71 14.12 9.44 -8.66
C ALA A 71 12.71 9.48 -9.27
N GLN A 72 12.58 9.99 -10.50
CA GLN A 72 11.31 10.04 -11.21
C GLN A 72 10.63 8.66 -11.29
N ALA A 73 11.40 7.60 -11.52
CA ALA A 73 10.90 6.22 -11.51
C ALA A 73 10.29 5.82 -10.16
N ALA A 74 10.89 6.25 -9.03
CA ALA A 74 10.35 5.98 -7.71
C ALA A 74 9.06 6.78 -7.45
N THR A 75 8.99 8.02 -7.94
CA THR A 75 7.77 8.84 -7.90
C THR A 75 6.61 8.19 -8.67
N ILE A 76 6.88 7.70 -9.89
CA ILE A 76 5.90 6.94 -10.69
C ILE A 76 5.51 5.66 -9.94
N GLY A 77 6.46 4.95 -9.35
CA GLY A 77 6.22 3.74 -8.57
C GLY A 77 5.24 3.98 -7.40
N VAL A 78 5.37 5.08 -6.66
CA VAL A 78 4.42 5.45 -5.60
C VAL A 78 3.02 5.68 -6.16
N ALA A 79 2.90 6.36 -7.31
CA ALA A 79 1.61 6.60 -7.95
C ALA A 79 0.95 5.29 -8.43
N VAL A 80 1.71 4.41 -9.09
CA VAL A 80 1.23 3.09 -9.53
C VAL A 80 0.78 2.25 -8.34
N LEU A 81 1.58 2.20 -7.28
CA LEU A 81 1.22 1.49 -6.05
C LEU A 81 -0.06 2.05 -5.41
N GLY A 82 -0.24 3.38 -5.43
CA GLY A 82 -1.45 4.03 -4.95
C GLY A 82 -2.71 3.65 -5.74
N VAL A 83 -2.60 3.62 -7.08
CA VAL A 83 -3.69 3.16 -7.96
C VAL A 83 -4.01 1.69 -7.69
N TRP A 84 -2.98 0.83 -7.64
CA TRP A 84 -3.14 -0.59 -7.37
C TRP A 84 -3.78 -0.85 -6.00
N THR A 85 -3.32 -0.15 -4.97
CA THR A 85 -3.91 -0.19 -3.61
C THR A 85 -5.40 0.13 -3.64
N THR A 86 -5.80 1.14 -4.40
CA THR A 86 -7.21 1.54 -4.53
C THR A 86 -8.03 0.46 -5.20
N LEU A 87 -7.56 -0.09 -6.32
CA LEU A 87 -8.25 -1.16 -7.06
C LEU A 87 -8.42 -2.42 -6.21
N VAL A 88 -7.37 -2.85 -5.51
CA VAL A 88 -7.43 -4.03 -4.63
C VAL A 88 -8.44 -3.80 -3.50
N TRP A 89 -8.45 -2.62 -2.89
CA TRP A 89 -9.42 -2.30 -1.84
C TRP A 89 -10.85 -2.26 -2.34
N ILE A 90 -11.11 -1.78 -3.57
CA ILE A 90 -12.46 -1.82 -4.16
C ILE A 90 -12.95 -3.27 -4.28
N VAL A 91 -12.14 -4.14 -4.88
CA VAL A 91 -12.49 -5.56 -5.04
C VAL A 91 -12.68 -6.23 -3.67
N ARG A 92 -11.78 -5.96 -2.72
CA ARG A 92 -11.87 -6.49 -1.34
C ARG A 92 -13.09 -6.00 -0.59
N ALA A 93 -13.40 -4.72 -0.67
CA ALA A 93 -14.57 -4.14 0.00
C ALA A 93 -15.85 -4.75 -0.54
N PHE A 94 -15.94 -4.93 -1.87
CA PHE A 94 -17.07 -5.61 -2.51
C PHE A 94 -17.21 -7.06 -2.01
N ASP A 95 -16.12 -7.84 -2.05
CA ASP A 95 -16.11 -9.23 -1.57
C ASP A 95 -16.52 -9.33 -0.08
N ILE A 96 -15.95 -8.49 0.78
CA ILE A 96 -16.20 -8.54 2.23
C ILE A 96 -17.62 -8.07 2.59
N ALA A 97 -18.14 -7.04 1.91
CA ALA A 97 -19.41 -6.44 2.28
C ALA A 97 -20.63 -7.10 1.62
N LEU A 98 -20.47 -7.70 0.42
CA LEU A 98 -21.60 -8.14 -0.40
C LEU A 98 -21.56 -9.63 -0.77
N VAL A 99 -20.39 -10.26 -0.77
CA VAL A 99 -20.23 -11.67 -1.21
C VAL A 99 -20.02 -12.59 -0.02
N SER A 100 -19.15 -12.19 0.91
CA SER A 100 -18.83 -12.97 2.09
C SER A 100 -19.85 -12.70 3.20
N ASN A 101 -20.43 -13.74 3.81
CA ASN A 101 -21.31 -13.63 4.97
C ASN A 101 -20.50 -13.33 6.25
N ARG A 102 -19.91 -12.13 6.33
CA ARG A 102 -19.04 -11.67 7.43
C ARG A 102 -19.84 -10.89 8.46
N GLU A 103 -19.43 -10.99 9.72
CA GLU A 103 -20.02 -10.18 10.79
C GLU A 103 -19.69 -8.69 10.63
N LEU A 104 -20.61 -7.84 11.10
CA LEU A 104 -20.51 -6.38 10.97
C LEU A 104 -19.17 -5.79 11.50
N PRO A 105 -18.62 -6.22 12.65
CA PRO A 105 -17.33 -5.70 13.12
C PRO A 105 -16.17 -6.00 12.16
N PHE A 106 -16.17 -7.18 11.53
CA PHE A 106 -15.17 -7.56 10.55
C PHE A 106 -15.23 -6.66 9.32
N ILE A 107 -16.44 -6.40 8.81
CA ILE A 107 -16.66 -5.50 7.67
C ILE A 107 -16.18 -4.09 8.01
N ALA A 108 -16.59 -3.55 9.16
CA ALA A 108 -16.26 -2.19 9.58
C ALA A 108 -14.74 -1.95 9.64
N VAL A 109 -13.98 -2.86 10.25
CA VAL A 109 -12.51 -2.75 10.32
C VAL A 109 -11.90 -2.69 8.93
N HIS A 110 -12.32 -3.56 8.01
CA HIS A 110 -11.74 -3.59 6.67
C HIS A 110 -12.08 -2.35 5.84
N LEU A 111 -13.30 -1.81 5.98
CA LEU A 111 -13.68 -0.56 5.31
C LEU A 111 -12.86 0.63 5.84
N VAL A 112 -12.62 0.70 7.16
CA VAL A 112 -11.75 1.73 7.74
C VAL A 112 -10.32 1.60 7.21
N LEU A 113 -9.77 0.38 7.17
CA LEU A 113 -8.44 0.14 6.59
C LEU A 113 -8.38 0.56 5.12
N ALA A 114 -9.43 0.28 4.33
CA ALA A 114 -9.54 0.70 2.94
C ALA A 114 -9.49 2.23 2.79
N VAL A 115 -10.31 2.94 3.57
CA VAL A 115 -10.37 4.42 3.55
C VAL A 115 -9.02 5.01 3.91
N ILE A 116 -8.37 4.54 4.98
CA ILE A 116 -7.05 5.05 5.40
C ILE A 116 -6.00 4.77 4.32
N SER A 117 -5.96 3.56 3.76
CA SER A 117 -5.03 3.22 2.68
C SER A 117 -5.18 4.12 1.46
N VAL A 118 -6.41 4.35 1.00
CA VAL A 118 -6.69 5.20 -0.17
C VAL A 118 -6.37 6.67 0.14
N ALA A 119 -6.74 7.16 1.33
CA ALA A 119 -6.43 8.52 1.75
C ALA A 119 -4.91 8.77 1.77
N LEU A 120 -4.13 7.86 2.37
CA LEU A 120 -2.68 7.94 2.38
C LEU A 120 -2.07 7.89 0.98
N ALA A 121 -2.58 7.02 0.10
CA ALA A 121 -2.15 6.95 -1.30
C ALA A 121 -2.38 8.29 -2.03
N VAL A 122 -3.55 8.88 -1.86
CA VAL A 122 -3.91 10.17 -2.48
C VAL A 122 -3.04 11.30 -1.93
N ILE A 123 -2.82 11.37 -0.62
CA ILE A 123 -1.96 12.38 0.02
C ILE A 123 -0.52 12.25 -0.49
N ALA A 124 0.03 11.04 -0.52
CA ALA A 124 1.36 10.76 -1.05
C ALA A 124 1.48 11.20 -2.53
N ALA A 125 0.54 10.79 -3.38
CA ALA A 125 0.54 11.15 -4.79
C ALA A 125 0.42 12.67 -5.02
N ARG A 126 -0.44 13.37 -4.26
CA ARG A 126 -0.57 14.82 -4.33
C ARG A 126 0.71 15.53 -3.91
N SER A 127 1.39 15.03 -2.88
CA SER A 127 2.65 15.61 -2.39
C SER A 127 3.82 15.50 -3.38
N LEU A 128 3.70 14.62 -4.37
CA LEU A 128 4.72 14.32 -5.40
C LEU A 128 4.45 15.01 -6.74
N ARG A 129 3.23 15.56 -6.98
CA ARG A 129 2.88 16.21 -8.25
C ARG A 129 3.84 17.34 -8.67
N PRO A 130 4.27 18.25 -7.77
CA PRO A 130 5.20 19.31 -8.16
C PRO A 130 6.54 18.78 -8.67
N GLU A 131 7.01 17.65 -8.12
CA GLU A 131 8.30 17.04 -8.48
C GLU A 131 8.25 16.33 -9.85
N LEU A 132 7.07 15.91 -10.30
CA LEU A 132 6.90 15.36 -11.65
C LEU A 132 6.93 16.45 -12.73
N GLN A 133 6.35 17.61 -12.44
CA GLN A 133 6.28 18.72 -13.40
C GLN A 133 7.64 19.39 -13.62
N SER A 134 8.48 19.46 -12.58
CA SER A 134 9.80 20.09 -12.67
C SER A 134 10.85 19.28 -13.44
N ASN A 135 10.62 17.99 -13.69
CA ASN A 135 11.57 17.11 -14.40
C ASN A 135 11.25 16.95 -15.90
N VAL A 136 10.20 17.62 -16.39
CA VAL A 136 9.74 17.55 -17.79
C VAL A 136 10.11 18.83 -18.57
N LEU A 137 10.62 19.86 -17.88
CA LEU A 137 11.13 21.12 -18.45
C LEU A 137 12.64 21.18 -18.31
#